data_AF-A0A1F4B2X9-F1
#
_entry.id   AF-A0A1F4B2X9-F1
#
_cell.length_a   1.000
_cell.length_b   1.000
_cell.length_c   1.000
_cell.angle_alpha   90.00
_cell.angle_beta   90.00
_cell.angle_gamma   90.00
#
_symmetry.space_group_name_H-M   'P 1'
#
loop_
_entity.id
_entity.type
_entity.pdbx_description
1 polymer ?
#
loop_
_entity_poly.entity_id
_entity_poly.type
_entity_poly.pdbx_seq_one_letter_code
_entity_poly.pdbx_strand_id
1 'polypeptide(L)'
;MIEKGLRRRSNRLPLRWKAALAFDAVLGRPLVHTRTQDLSPSGAAIFSEYGDLTGSVVTLLLAHPPRKGETAPKVLMVRSRVVSTARTPGMSEYRHGLSFIRARNDGLDILSATLQGIEAAGSGREPAAGAAAAASAARMESSRLEPIKHLAYARPAEARAIDQTLEFDELISNSLERAYRYLRGFVDRLNVAKPAFARGYAIVGVPEFRGLAWEIGSADVYAREVSPTLRLSERVSLHFLLSGGKGIHIGREYPASEKLQQLLDDSGIEYTTQGVWSKRGSLERTTFDFACEVKASLQLVAQFDTGQLLIQARNVSGFGSLEQIVAPEAVTDESLDELSAFILGESPGLGPLLLRQYI
;
A
#
# COMPACT_ATOMS: atom_id res chain seq x y z
N MET A 1 35.66 -18.15 -12.44
CA MET A 1 34.41 -18.88 -12.75
C MET A 1 33.30 -18.10 -12.06
N ILE A 2 32.51 -17.31 -12.81
CA ILE A 2 31.55 -16.36 -12.25
C ILE A 2 30.25 -17.12 -11.94
N GLU A 3 29.93 -17.30 -10.66
CA GLU A 3 28.61 -17.76 -10.22
C GLU A 3 27.54 -16.76 -10.68
N LYS A 4 26.75 -17.16 -11.68
CA LYS A 4 25.51 -16.46 -12.04
C LYS A 4 24.51 -16.68 -10.92
N GLY A 5 24.42 -15.73 -10.00
CA GLY A 5 23.42 -15.73 -8.92
C GLY A 5 22.00 -15.83 -9.47
N LEU A 6 21.39 -17.02 -9.36
CA LEU A 6 19.97 -17.24 -9.57
C LEU A 6 19.20 -16.58 -8.41
N ARG A 7 18.96 -15.27 -8.51
CA ARG A 7 18.13 -14.49 -7.55
C ARG A 7 16.63 -14.79 -7.64
N ARG A 8 16.17 -15.81 -8.38
CA ARG A 8 14.76 -15.99 -8.76
C ARG A 8 14.19 -17.33 -8.29
N ARG A 9 13.06 -17.28 -7.58
CA ARG A 9 12.39 -18.45 -6.95
C ARG A 9 11.43 -19.23 -7.87
N SER A 10 11.07 -18.71 -9.06
CA SER A 10 10.14 -19.37 -9.98
C SER A 10 10.47 -19.12 -11.45
N ASN A 11 10.22 -20.12 -12.31
CA ASN A 11 10.40 -20.03 -13.76
C ASN A 11 9.36 -19.07 -14.39
N ARG A 12 9.76 -18.25 -15.36
CA ARG A 12 8.84 -17.33 -16.07
C ARG A 12 8.58 -17.86 -17.47
N LEU A 13 7.30 -18.03 -17.80
CA LEU A 13 6.87 -18.46 -19.13
C LEU A 13 6.62 -17.21 -20.00
N PRO A 14 7.13 -17.17 -21.24
CA PRO A 14 6.88 -16.07 -22.17
C PRO A 14 5.46 -16.15 -22.75
N LEU A 15 4.45 -15.91 -21.91
CA LEU A 15 3.03 -15.97 -22.27
C LEU A 15 2.50 -14.58 -22.57
N ARG A 16 1.82 -14.45 -23.72
CA ARG A 16 1.21 -13.20 -24.20
C ARG A 16 -0.30 -13.20 -24.05
N TRP A 17 -0.78 -13.21 -22.81
CA TRP A 17 -2.21 -13.17 -22.51
C TRP A 17 -2.72 -11.73 -22.57
N LYS A 18 -3.98 -11.57 -23.02
CA LYS A 18 -4.66 -10.27 -22.97
C LYS A 18 -4.86 -9.92 -21.50
N ALA A 19 -4.48 -8.70 -21.13
CA ALA A 19 -4.56 -8.23 -19.76
C ALA A 19 -5.17 -6.83 -19.68
N ALA A 20 -5.69 -6.46 -18.52
CA ALA A 20 -6.02 -5.08 -18.22
C ALA A 20 -5.56 -4.75 -16.80
N LEU A 21 -5.10 -3.52 -16.59
CA LEU A 21 -4.76 -2.97 -15.29
C LEU A 21 -5.90 -2.09 -14.81
N ALA A 22 -6.49 -2.46 -13.68
CA ALA A 22 -7.36 -1.59 -12.90
C ALA A 22 -6.54 -1.00 -11.75
N PHE A 23 -6.45 0.33 -11.70
CA PHE A 23 -5.88 1.05 -10.58
C PHE A 23 -6.92 1.12 -9.45
N ASP A 24 -6.45 1.14 -8.20
CA ASP A 24 -7.35 1.32 -7.06
C ASP A 24 -8.19 2.60 -7.23
N ALA A 25 -9.44 2.57 -6.80
CA ALA A 25 -10.43 3.65 -6.97
C ALA A 25 -9.93 4.99 -6.39
N VAL A 26 -9.03 4.91 -5.41
CA VAL A 26 -8.35 6.06 -4.77
C VAL A 26 -7.51 6.88 -5.76
N LEU A 27 -7.01 6.28 -6.85
CA LEU A 27 -6.17 6.97 -7.85
C LEU A 27 -6.96 7.55 -9.04
N GLY A 28 -8.26 7.23 -9.18
CA GLY A 28 -9.12 7.77 -10.25
C GLY A 28 -8.65 7.51 -11.69
N ARG A 29 -7.75 6.54 -11.90
CA ARG A 29 -7.15 6.27 -13.22
C ARG A 29 -7.97 5.25 -14.02
N PRO A 30 -8.10 5.42 -15.35
CA PRO A 30 -8.90 4.53 -16.19
C PRO A 30 -8.28 3.13 -16.29
N LEU A 31 -9.12 2.14 -16.66
CA LEU A 31 -8.70 0.77 -16.98
C LEU A 31 -7.73 0.77 -18.17
N VAL A 32 -6.52 0.24 -18.00
CA VAL A 32 -5.50 0.21 -19.06
C VAL A 32 -5.41 -1.18 -19.66
N HIS A 33 -5.74 -1.30 -20.95
CA HIS A 33 -5.63 -2.56 -21.68
C HIS A 33 -4.18 -2.81 -22.09
N THR A 34 -3.67 -4.01 -21.81
CA THR A 34 -2.28 -4.40 -22.09
C THR A 34 -2.17 -5.89 -22.41
N ARG A 35 -0.94 -6.41 -22.51
CA ARG A 35 -0.64 -7.84 -22.67
C ARG A 35 0.52 -8.22 -21.76
N THR A 36 0.49 -9.44 -21.24
CA THR A 36 1.66 -9.99 -20.55
C THR A 36 2.79 -10.26 -21.54
N GLN A 37 4.02 -10.07 -21.11
CA GLN A 37 5.22 -10.46 -21.87
C GLN A 37 5.80 -11.76 -21.32
N ASP A 38 5.83 -11.84 -19.98
CA ASP A 38 6.18 -13.02 -19.22
C ASP A 38 5.24 -13.16 -18.02
N LEU A 39 5.04 -14.40 -17.59
CA LEU A 39 4.11 -14.77 -16.53
C LEU A 39 4.69 -15.90 -15.70
N SER A 40 4.60 -15.79 -14.38
CA SER A 40 4.97 -16.82 -13.41
C SER A 40 3.98 -16.85 -12.26
N PRO A 41 3.99 -17.90 -11.43
CA PRO A 41 3.13 -17.96 -10.25
C PRO A 41 3.35 -16.80 -9.25
N SER A 42 4.50 -16.12 -9.31
CA SER A 42 4.86 -15.03 -8.38
C SER A 42 4.76 -13.63 -8.99
N GLY A 43 4.46 -13.49 -10.29
CA GLY A 43 4.50 -12.19 -10.95
C GLY A 43 4.41 -12.24 -12.47
N ALA A 44 4.33 -11.05 -13.07
CA ALA A 44 4.21 -10.86 -14.52
C ALA A 44 5.08 -9.69 -15.00
N ALA A 45 5.21 -9.54 -16.30
CA ALA A 45 5.66 -8.29 -16.92
C ALA A 45 4.64 -7.84 -17.97
N ILE A 46 4.37 -6.53 -18.03
CA ILE A 46 3.42 -5.90 -18.95
C ILE A 46 4.00 -4.61 -19.53
N PHE A 47 3.37 -4.08 -20.58
CA PHE A 47 3.69 -2.77 -21.14
C PHE A 47 2.59 -1.74 -20.86
N SER A 48 2.97 -0.49 -20.68
CA SER A 48 2.03 0.61 -20.51
C SER A 48 2.59 1.90 -21.06
N GLU A 49 1.73 2.81 -21.53
CA GLU A 49 2.15 4.18 -21.90
C GLU A 49 2.37 5.07 -20.67
N TYR A 50 1.91 4.62 -19.49
CA TYR A 50 2.09 5.32 -18.24
C TYR A 50 3.52 5.22 -17.74
N GLY A 51 4.03 6.34 -17.21
CA GLY A 51 5.39 6.48 -16.67
C GLY A 51 5.65 5.64 -15.42
N ASP A 52 6.49 6.11 -14.51
CA ASP A 52 6.85 5.29 -13.35
C ASP A 52 5.64 4.99 -12.45
N LEU A 53 5.35 3.69 -12.30
CA LEU A 53 4.29 3.15 -11.44
C LEU A 53 4.87 2.35 -10.26
N THR A 54 6.19 2.35 -10.06
CA THR A 54 6.86 1.56 -9.01
C THR A 54 6.28 1.85 -7.64
N GLY A 55 6.02 0.80 -6.85
CA GLY A 55 5.38 0.89 -5.53
C GLY A 55 3.86 0.87 -5.56
N SER A 56 3.23 1.17 -6.70
CA SER A 56 1.76 1.17 -6.82
C SER A 56 1.19 -0.24 -6.72
N VAL A 57 0.01 -0.36 -6.10
CA VAL A 57 -0.80 -1.57 -6.10
C VAL A 57 -1.86 -1.45 -7.20
N VAL A 58 -1.94 -2.48 -8.03
CA VAL A 58 -2.83 -2.56 -9.18
C VAL A 58 -3.52 -3.91 -9.22
N THR A 59 -4.74 -3.95 -9.74
CA THR A 59 -5.46 -5.19 -10.02
C THR A 59 -5.24 -5.57 -11.48
N LEU A 60 -4.56 -6.68 -11.72
CA LEU A 60 -4.33 -7.23 -13.05
C LEU A 60 -5.46 -8.19 -13.41
N LEU A 61 -6.23 -7.86 -14.44
CA LEU A 61 -7.23 -8.70 -15.05
C LEU A 61 -6.58 -9.51 -16.18
N LEU A 62 -6.48 -10.82 -16.04
CA LEU A 62 -5.86 -11.74 -17.02
C LEU A 62 -6.95 -12.56 -17.71
N ALA A 63 -7.09 -12.41 -19.02
CA ALA A 63 -7.95 -13.28 -19.81
C ALA A 63 -7.17 -14.54 -20.22
N HIS A 64 -7.41 -15.66 -19.54
CA HIS A 64 -6.77 -16.92 -19.90
C HIS A 64 -7.58 -17.68 -20.96
N PRO A 65 -6.92 -18.39 -21.90
CA PRO A 65 -7.62 -19.14 -22.93
C PRO A 65 -8.43 -20.32 -22.32
N PRO A 66 -9.60 -20.65 -22.88
CA PRO A 66 -10.46 -21.71 -22.36
C PRO A 66 -9.78 -23.09 -22.48
N ARG A 67 -10.00 -23.96 -21.49
CA ARG A 67 -9.56 -25.37 -21.57
C ARG A 67 -10.45 -26.12 -22.58
N LYS A 68 -9.92 -27.21 -23.15
CA LYS A 68 -10.64 -28.07 -24.13
C LYS A 68 -12.02 -28.46 -23.55
N GLY A 69 -13.10 -27.87 -24.07
CA GLY A 69 -14.48 -28.10 -23.60
C GLY A 69 -15.19 -26.88 -22.97
N GLU A 70 -14.50 -25.75 -22.74
CA GLU A 70 -15.12 -24.51 -22.26
C GLU A 70 -15.34 -23.50 -23.40
N THR A 71 -16.53 -22.88 -23.44
CA THR A 71 -17.01 -22.06 -24.56
C THR A 71 -16.64 -20.56 -24.45
N ALA A 72 -16.08 -20.11 -23.32
CA ALA A 72 -15.72 -18.70 -23.11
C ALA A 72 -14.43 -18.52 -22.27
N PRO A 73 -13.59 -17.50 -22.57
CA PRO A 73 -12.41 -17.17 -21.77
C PRO A 73 -12.83 -16.63 -20.39
N LYS A 74 -12.25 -17.17 -19.32
CA LYS A 74 -12.46 -16.70 -17.95
C LYS A 74 -11.42 -15.62 -17.63
N VAL A 75 -11.88 -14.53 -17.01
CA VAL A 75 -11.03 -13.43 -16.55
C VAL A 75 -10.60 -13.72 -15.12
N LEU A 76 -9.29 -13.81 -14.90
CA LEU A 76 -8.68 -13.96 -13.58
C LEU A 76 -8.31 -12.58 -13.05
N MET A 77 -8.74 -12.27 -11.84
CA MET A 77 -8.33 -11.07 -11.13
C MET A 77 -7.15 -11.41 -10.23
N VAL A 78 -6.05 -10.67 -10.37
CA VAL A 78 -4.82 -10.87 -9.61
C VAL A 78 -4.30 -9.53 -9.12
N ARG A 79 -4.30 -9.33 -7.81
CA ARG A 79 -3.74 -8.12 -7.22
C ARG A 79 -2.22 -8.17 -7.25
N SER A 80 -1.61 -7.05 -7.63
CA SER A 80 -0.20 -6.98 -7.99
C SER A 80 0.44 -5.69 -7.49
N ARG A 81 1.68 -5.74 -7.02
CA ARG A 81 2.52 -4.55 -6.79
C ARG A 81 3.46 -4.36 -7.97
N VAL A 82 3.56 -3.14 -8.48
CA VAL A 82 4.59 -2.79 -9.46
C VAL A 82 5.92 -2.70 -8.74
N VAL A 83 6.85 -3.60 -9.05
CA VAL A 83 8.17 -3.69 -8.41
C VAL A 83 9.28 -3.03 -9.24
N SER A 84 9.03 -2.78 -10.52
CA SER A 84 9.96 -2.05 -11.37
C SER A 84 9.25 -1.43 -12.57
N THR A 85 9.75 -0.28 -13.01
CA THR A 85 9.41 0.33 -14.30
C THR A 85 10.70 0.55 -15.08
N ALA A 86 10.75 0.13 -16.34
CA ALA A 86 11.89 0.36 -17.22
C ALA A 86 11.41 0.84 -18.59
N ARG A 87 12.02 1.92 -19.10
CA ARG A 87 11.77 2.39 -20.47
C ARG A 87 12.76 1.72 -21.42
N THR A 88 12.25 1.05 -22.45
CA THR A 88 13.12 0.50 -23.50
C THR A 88 13.49 1.64 -24.46
N PRO A 89 14.79 1.93 -24.70
CA PRO A 89 15.20 2.93 -25.68
C PRO A 89 14.59 2.64 -27.06
N GLY A 90 13.88 3.61 -27.64
CA GLY A 90 13.21 3.46 -28.94
C GLY A 90 11.75 2.99 -28.89
N MET A 91 11.17 2.70 -27.71
CA MET A 91 9.74 2.43 -27.55
C MET A 91 9.03 3.56 -26.81
N SER A 92 7.77 3.82 -27.17
CA SER A 92 6.88 4.76 -26.48
C SER A 92 6.30 4.19 -25.18
N GLU A 93 6.42 2.88 -24.96
CA GLU A 93 5.86 2.16 -23.81
C GLU A 93 6.92 1.83 -22.75
N TYR A 94 6.50 1.84 -21.49
CA TYR A 94 7.23 1.41 -20.32
C TYR A 94 6.94 -0.06 -20.02
N ARG A 95 7.99 -0.81 -19.68
CA ARG A 95 7.87 -2.19 -19.16
C ARG A 95 7.71 -2.13 -17.65
N HIS A 96 6.65 -2.71 -17.13
CA HIS A 96 6.43 -2.84 -15.70
C HIS A 96 6.61 -4.29 -15.24
N GLY A 97 7.45 -4.49 -14.23
CA GLY A 97 7.55 -5.73 -13.49
C GLY A 97 6.50 -5.74 -12.38
N LEU A 98 5.66 -6.78 -12.37
CA LEU A 98 4.62 -7.00 -11.37
C LEU A 98 5.03 -8.16 -10.46
N SER A 99 4.86 -7.96 -9.16
CA SER A 99 4.87 -9.03 -8.15
C SER A 99 3.44 -9.27 -7.69
N PHE A 100 2.98 -10.51 -7.73
CA PHE A 100 1.65 -10.84 -7.27
C PHE A 100 1.58 -10.74 -5.75
N ILE A 101 0.52 -10.11 -5.27
CA ILE A 101 0.17 -10.06 -3.86
C ILE A 101 -0.82 -11.21 -3.67
N ARG A 102 -0.57 -12.10 -2.71
CA ARG A 102 -1.55 -13.16 -2.40
C ARG A 102 -2.69 -12.55 -1.61
N ALA A 103 -3.86 -12.38 -2.21
CA ALA A 103 -5.12 -12.15 -1.51
C ALA A 103 -6.05 -13.37 -1.60
N ARG A 104 -6.98 -13.47 -0.64
CA ARG A 104 -7.84 -14.64 -0.41
C ARG A 104 -8.82 -14.96 -1.54
N ASN A 105 -9.12 -13.98 -2.40
CA ASN A 105 -10.00 -14.10 -3.57
C ASN A 105 -9.27 -13.95 -4.91
N ASP A 106 -7.93 -13.98 -4.91
CA ASP A 106 -7.18 -13.83 -6.15
C ASP A 106 -7.13 -15.16 -6.91
N GLY A 107 -7.26 -15.09 -8.24
CA GLY A 107 -7.20 -16.26 -9.12
C GLY A 107 -5.83 -16.93 -9.22
N LEU A 108 -4.94 -16.74 -8.24
CA LEU A 108 -3.55 -17.20 -8.23
C LEU A 108 -3.41 -18.72 -8.15
N ASP A 109 -4.33 -19.41 -7.48
CA ASP A 109 -4.34 -20.87 -7.43
C ASP A 109 -4.72 -21.46 -8.80
N ILE A 110 -5.70 -20.84 -9.47
CA ILE A 110 -6.12 -21.20 -10.83
C ILE A 110 -4.99 -20.88 -11.82
N LEU A 111 -4.31 -19.75 -11.64
CA LEU A 111 -3.16 -19.36 -12.45
C LEU A 111 -2.01 -20.35 -12.28
N SER A 112 -1.67 -20.70 -11.04
CA SER A 112 -0.58 -21.64 -10.74
C SER A 112 -0.86 -23.02 -11.34
N ALA A 113 -2.07 -23.54 -11.17
CA ALA A 113 -2.49 -24.81 -11.77
C ALA A 113 -2.47 -24.78 -13.30
N THR A 114 -2.80 -23.63 -13.90
CA THR A 114 -2.80 -23.47 -15.37
C THR A 114 -1.39 -23.34 -15.94
N LEU A 115 -0.49 -22.62 -15.28
CA LEU A 115 0.92 -22.52 -15.68
C LEU A 115 1.63 -23.88 -15.54
N GLN A 116 1.35 -24.63 -14.46
CA GLN A 116 1.85 -26.01 -14.29
C GLN A 116 1.34 -26.96 -15.39
N GLY A 117 0.07 -26.84 -15.78
CA GLY A 117 -0.50 -27.62 -16.88
C GLY A 117 0.13 -27.30 -18.24
N ILE A 118 0.52 -26.05 -18.47
CA ILE A 118 1.22 -25.61 -19.69
C ILE A 118 2.68 -26.11 -19.69
N GLU A 119 3.37 -26.05 -18.54
CA GLU A 119 4.71 -26.62 -18.41
C GLU A 119 4.71 -28.15 -18.63
N ALA A 120 3.72 -28.86 -18.07
CA ALA A 120 3.58 -30.30 -18.24
C ALA A 120 3.23 -30.71 -19.68
N ALA A 121 2.44 -29.91 -20.41
CA ALA A 121 2.15 -30.12 -21.83
C ALA A 121 3.35 -29.82 -22.74
N GLY A 122 4.27 -28.95 -22.31
CA GLY A 122 5.53 -28.65 -23.01
C GLY A 122 6.63 -29.68 -22.78
N SER A 123 6.59 -30.44 -21.68
CA SER A 123 7.48 -31.57 -21.40
C SER A 123 6.87 -32.87 -21.91
N GLY A 124 7.05 -33.16 -23.21
CA GLY A 124 6.52 -34.38 -23.84
C GLY A 124 6.89 -35.65 -23.10
N ARG A 125 5.91 -36.31 -22.48
CA ARG A 125 5.97 -37.73 -22.13
C ARG A 125 4.61 -38.36 -22.35
N GLU A 126 4.47 -38.92 -23.54
CA GLU A 126 3.41 -39.86 -23.90
C GLU A 126 3.55 -41.12 -23.04
N PRO A 127 2.43 -41.74 -22.63
CA PRO A 127 2.37 -43.17 -22.78
C PRO A 127 1.16 -43.59 -23.62
N ALA A 128 1.45 -44.56 -24.47
CA ALA A 128 0.58 -45.17 -25.45
C ALA A 128 -0.71 -45.75 -24.85
N ALA A 129 -1.76 -45.66 -25.66
CA ALA A 129 -3.02 -46.34 -25.46
C ALA A 129 -2.86 -47.86 -25.59
N GLY A 130 -3.58 -48.60 -24.74
CA GLY A 130 -3.86 -50.01 -24.97
C GLY A 130 -4.38 -50.76 -23.74
N ALA A 131 -5.70 -50.99 -23.72
CA ALA A 131 -6.40 -52.19 -23.24
C ALA A 131 -7.46 -52.01 -22.15
N ALA A 132 -8.68 -52.34 -22.59
CA ALA A 132 -9.71 -53.11 -21.90
C ALA A 132 -10.56 -52.42 -20.81
N ALA A 133 -11.72 -51.98 -21.29
CA ALA A 133 -12.93 -51.73 -20.52
C ALA A 133 -13.39 -53.01 -19.79
N ALA A 134 -13.19 -53.04 -18.47
CA ALA A 134 -13.92 -53.91 -17.53
C ALA A 134 -13.84 -53.40 -16.07
N ALA A 135 -12.93 -52.49 -15.74
CA ALA A 135 -12.79 -51.90 -14.40
C ALA A 135 -13.66 -50.65 -14.12
N SER A 136 -14.60 -50.32 -15.02
CA SER A 136 -15.29 -49.01 -15.03
C SER A 136 -16.32 -48.82 -13.91
N ALA A 137 -16.92 -49.88 -13.38
CA ALA A 137 -18.01 -49.76 -12.40
C ALA A 137 -17.54 -49.48 -10.96
N ALA A 138 -16.53 -50.21 -10.45
CA ALA A 138 -15.99 -49.99 -9.10
C ALA A 138 -15.10 -48.72 -9.00
N ARG A 139 -14.49 -48.33 -10.12
CA ARG A 139 -13.70 -47.09 -10.24
C ARG A 139 -14.57 -45.83 -10.31
N MET A 140 -15.83 -45.94 -10.77
CA MET A 140 -16.79 -44.84 -10.75
C MET A 140 -17.35 -44.55 -9.35
N GLU A 141 -17.56 -45.54 -8.48
CA GLU A 141 -18.00 -45.30 -7.10
C GLU A 141 -16.90 -44.66 -6.25
N SER A 142 -15.67 -45.17 -6.33
CA SER A 142 -14.50 -44.52 -5.72
C SER A 142 -14.28 -43.12 -6.31
N SER A 143 -14.34 -42.94 -7.62
CA SER A 143 -14.18 -41.63 -8.28
C SER A 143 -15.34 -40.65 -8.06
N ARG A 144 -16.53 -41.10 -7.65
CA ARG A 144 -17.67 -40.22 -7.29
C ARG A 144 -17.66 -39.86 -5.80
N LEU A 145 -17.15 -40.74 -4.96
CA LEU A 145 -16.99 -40.49 -3.53
C LEU A 145 -15.82 -39.58 -3.22
N GLU A 146 -14.73 -39.61 -3.99
CA GLU A 146 -13.60 -38.68 -3.78
C GLU A 146 -13.99 -37.19 -3.92
N PRO A 147 -14.73 -36.74 -4.95
CA PRO A 147 -15.27 -35.38 -5.01
C PRO A 147 -16.16 -35.01 -3.82
N ILE A 148 -16.99 -35.95 -3.35
CA ILE A 148 -17.90 -35.72 -2.22
C ILE A 148 -17.11 -35.62 -0.91
N LYS A 149 -16.08 -36.46 -0.71
CA LYS A 149 -15.15 -36.36 0.42
C LYS A 149 -14.38 -35.04 0.38
N HIS A 150 -13.84 -34.65 -0.78
CA HIS A 150 -13.15 -33.37 -0.95
C HIS A 150 -14.08 -32.18 -0.61
N LEU A 151 -15.34 -32.20 -1.04
CA LEU A 151 -16.34 -31.18 -0.66
C LEU A 151 -16.72 -31.23 0.83
N ALA A 152 -16.76 -32.43 1.42
CA ALA A 152 -17.06 -32.62 2.84
C ALA A 152 -15.91 -32.19 3.77
N TYR A 153 -14.65 -32.29 3.31
CA TYR A 153 -13.47 -31.76 4.01
C TYR A 153 -13.24 -30.26 3.71
N ALA A 154 -13.65 -29.77 2.54
CA ALA A 154 -13.54 -28.36 2.17
C ALA A 154 -14.50 -27.47 2.97
N ARG A 155 -15.77 -27.87 3.17
CA ARG A 155 -16.74 -27.04 3.90
C ARG A 155 -16.34 -26.68 5.35
N PRO A 156 -15.84 -27.60 6.19
CA PRO A 156 -15.38 -27.26 7.54
C PRO A 156 -14.11 -26.41 7.53
N ALA A 157 -13.23 -26.60 6.54
CA ALA A 157 -12.03 -25.79 6.37
C ALA A 157 -12.37 -24.36 5.91
N GLU A 158 -13.34 -24.21 5.01
CA GLU A 158 -13.89 -22.93 4.56
C GLU A 158 -14.61 -22.20 5.70
N ALA A 159 -15.45 -22.90 6.48
CA ALA A 159 -16.13 -22.33 7.63
C ALA A 159 -15.13 -21.83 8.71
N ARG A 160 -14.12 -22.64 9.05
CA ARG A 160 -13.06 -22.22 9.99
C ARG A 160 -12.23 -21.05 9.45
N ALA A 161 -11.99 -21.01 8.14
CA ALA A 161 -11.29 -19.90 7.52
C ALA A 161 -12.11 -18.60 7.60
N ILE A 162 -13.43 -18.67 7.43
CA ILE A 162 -14.36 -17.53 7.58
C ILE A 162 -14.35 -17.03 9.02
N ASP A 163 -14.50 -17.93 10.01
CA ASP A 163 -14.51 -17.57 11.43
C ASP A 163 -13.20 -16.87 11.84
N GLN A 164 -12.04 -17.39 11.43
CA GLN A 164 -10.74 -16.75 11.69
C GLN A 164 -10.61 -15.37 11.05
N THR A 165 -11.24 -15.15 9.88
CA THR A 165 -11.22 -13.83 9.21
C THR A 165 -11.98 -12.80 10.03
N LEU A 166 -13.14 -13.18 10.52
CA LEU A 166 -13.99 -12.32 11.34
C LEU A 166 -13.28 -11.98 12.65
N GLU A 167 -12.60 -12.95 13.27
CA GLU A 167 -11.78 -12.71 14.47
C GLU A 167 -10.63 -11.70 14.21
N PHE A 168 -9.92 -11.81 13.09
CA PHE A 168 -8.86 -10.84 12.73
C PHE A 168 -9.41 -9.45 12.42
N ASP A 169 -10.52 -9.37 11.68
CA ASP A 169 -11.18 -8.12 11.34
C ASP A 169 -11.69 -7.39 12.59
N GLU A 170 -12.28 -8.14 13.53
CA GLU A 170 -12.70 -7.62 14.83
C GLU A 170 -11.51 -7.17 15.68
N LEU A 171 -10.40 -7.93 15.70
CA LEU A 171 -9.19 -7.56 16.42
C LEU A 171 -8.62 -6.23 15.89
N ILE A 172 -8.50 -6.09 14.57
CA ILE A 172 -8.05 -4.86 13.91
C ILE A 172 -8.97 -3.69 14.27
N SER A 173 -10.28 -3.90 14.16
CA SER A 173 -11.28 -2.88 14.49
C SER A 173 -11.17 -2.44 15.94
N ASN A 174 -11.05 -3.39 16.88
CA ASN A 174 -10.91 -3.12 18.30
C ASN A 174 -9.62 -2.34 18.62
N SER A 175 -8.50 -2.70 17.97
CA SER A 175 -7.23 -1.96 18.11
C SER A 175 -7.34 -0.52 17.60
N LEU A 176 -8.02 -0.31 16.45
CA LEU A 176 -8.28 1.04 15.93
C LEU A 176 -9.21 1.84 16.84
N GLU A 177 -10.28 1.25 17.36
CA GLU A 177 -11.16 1.92 18.31
C GLU A 177 -10.45 2.31 19.61
N ARG A 178 -9.52 1.47 20.09
CA ARG A 178 -8.66 1.79 21.23
C ARG A 178 -7.78 3.00 20.91
N ALA A 179 -7.06 2.95 19.78
CA ALA A 179 -6.23 4.07 19.33
C ALA A 179 -7.04 5.36 19.19
N TYR A 180 -8.24 5.29 18.60
CA TYR A 180 -9.13 6.44 18.48
C TYR A 180 -9.51 7.04 19.84
N ARG A 181 -9.97 6.20 20.79
CA ARG A 181 -10.36 6.67 22.13
C ARG A 181 -9.20 7.35 22.85
N TYR A 182 -8.00 6.75 22.77
CA TYR A 182 -6.79 7.33 23.35
C TYR A 182 -6.45 8.68 22.68
N LEU A 183 -6.33 8.70 21.35
CA LEU A 183 -5.94 9.89 20.59
C LEU A 183 -6.96 11.02 20.74
N ARG A 184 -8.25 10.70 20.83
CA ARG A 184 -9.31 11.69 21.08
C ARG A 184 -9.12 12.36 22.44
N GLY A 185 -8.99 11.59 23.50
CA GLY A 185 -8.76 12.13 24.85
C GLY A 185 -7.44 12.88 24.95
N PHE A 186 -6.41 12.44 24.21
CA PHE A 186 -5.13 13.14 24.11
C PHE A 186 -5.26 14.51 23.44
N VAL A 187 -5.89 14.58 22.27
CA VAL A 187 -6.14 15.84 21.54
C VAL A 187 -6.98 16.81 22.35
N ASP A 188 -8.04 16.33 23.00
CA ASP A 188 -8.91 17.18 23.81
C ASP A 188 -8.12 17.85 24.95
N ARG A 189 -7.19 17.12 25.59
CA ARG A 189 -6.29 17.69 26.59
C ARG A 189 -5.29 18.68 25.99
N LEU A 190 -4.70 18.37 24.83
CA LEU A 190 -3.75 19.26 24.16
C LEU A 190 -4.39 20.55 23.67
N ASN A 191 -5.62 20.49 23.16
CA ASN A 191 -6.38 21.66 22.73
C ASN A 191 -6.66 22.63 23.89
N VAL A 192 -6.76 22.12 25.12
CA VAL A 192 -6.90 22.94 26.33
C VAL A 192 -5.55 23.45 26.83
N ALA A 193 -4.55 22.57 26.91
CA ALA A 193 -3.25 22.90 27.50
C ALA A 193 -2.36 23.76 26.59
N LYS A 194 -2.53 23.65 25.26
CA LYS A 194 -1.69 24.28 24.22
C LYS A 194 -0.19 24.25 24.56
N PRO A 195 0.40 23.07 24.82
CA PRO A 195 1.79 22.98 25.26
C PRO A 195 2.77 23.47 24.18
N ALA A 196 3.93 23.94 24.63
CA ALA A 196 5.05 24.20 23.75
C ALA A 196 5.58 22.88 23.17
N PHE A 197 5.93 22.90 21.89
CA PHE A 197 6.52 21.78 21.19
C PHE A 197 8.04 21.83 21.34
N ALA A 198 8.64 20.76 21.84
CA ALA A 198 10.03 20.77 22.29
C ALA A 198 11.06 20.88 21.14
N ARG A 199 10.70 20.47 19.92
CA ARG A 199 11.61 20.41 18.77
C ARG A 199 11.38 21.51 17.74
N GLY A 200 12.44 21.87 17.04
CA GLY A 200 12.32 22.71 15.85
C GLY A 200 12.11 21.88 14.59
N TYR A 201 11.52 22.51 13.57
CA TYR A 201 11.44 21.95 12.22
C TYR A 201 12.44 22.64 11.31
N ALA A 202 13.29 21.86 10.65
CA ALA A 202 14.31 22.39 9.75
C ALA A 202 13.91 22.15 8.29
N ILE A 203 13.99 23.20 7.47
CA ILE A 203 13.96 23.12 6.01
C ILE A 203 15.30 23.64 5.50
N VAL A 204 15.92 22.94 4.55
CA VAL A 204 17.20 23.35 4.00
C VAL A 204 17.07 24.74 3.38
N GLY A 205 17.91 25.66 3.86
CA GLY A 205 17.93 27.04 3.36
C GLY A 205 16.88 27.96 3.99
N VAL A 206 16.14 27.52 5.00
CA VAL A 206 15.20 28.33 5.80
C VAL A 206 15.66 28.33 7.27
N PRO A 207 15.46 29.43 8.03
CA PRO A 207 15.58 29.39 9.48
C PRO A 207 14.74 28.25 10.07
N GLU A 208 15.28 27.56 11.06
CA GLU A 208 14.55 26.52 11.79
C GLU A 208 13.30 27.11 12.44
N PHE A 209 12.17 26.43 12.27
CA PHE A 209 10.90 26.77 12.89
C PHE A 209 11.02 26.44 14.37
N ARG A 210 11.21 27.46 15.21
CA ARG A 210 11.39 27.31 16.66
C ARG A 210 10.23 27.97 17.41
N GLY A 211 10.05 27.54 18.66
CA GLY A 211 9.00 28.09 19.52
C GLY A 211 7.59 27.70 19.06
N LEU A 212 7.48 26.56 18.36
CA LEU A 212 6.20 26.00 17.97
C LEU A 212 5.42 25.62 19.23
N ALA A 213 4.12 25.87 19.23
CA ALA A 213 3.20 25.41 20.25
C ALA A 213 1.99 24.75 19.59
N TRP A 214 1.35 23.86 20.33
CA TRP A 214 0.09 23.24 19.87
C TRP A 214 -1.00 24.30 19.74
N GLU A 215 -1.54 24.48 18.54
CA GLU A 215 -2.61 25.44 18.28
C GLU A 215 -3.98 24.75 18.39
N ILE A 216 -4.16 23.68 17.60
CA ILE A 216 -5.39 22.90 17.53
C ILE A 216 -5.11 21.52 16.91
N GLY A 217 -5.90 20.53 17.29
CA GLY A 217 -5.97 19.26 16.57
C GLY A 217 -7.35 18.61 16.63
N SER A 218 -7.54 17.60 15.79
CA SER A 218 -8.72 16.75 15.72
C SER A 218 -8.32 15.29 15.58
N ALA A 219 -9.11 14.41 16.21
CA ALA A 219 -9.03 12.98 16.01
C ALA A 219 -10.38 12.46 15.50
N ASP A 220 -10.32 11.70 14.41
CA ASP A 220 -11.46 11.22 13.64
C ASP A 220 -11.33 9.71 13.39
N VAL A 221 -12.46 9.03 13.34
CA VAL A 221 -12.54 7.59 13.01
C VAL A 221 -13.48 7.40 11.84
N TYR A 222 -13.03 6.62 10.87
CA TYR A 222 -13.82 6.15 9.76
C TYR A 222 -14.06 4.65 9.92
N ALA A 223 -15.33 4.28 9.94
CA ALA A 223 -15.77 2.90 10.10
C ALA A 223 -16.77 2.55 9.01
N ARG A 224 -16.60 1.38 8.40
CA ARG A 224 -17.53 0.82 7.40
C ARG A 224 -18.56 -0.07 8.08
N GLU A 225 -19.78 -0.04 7.56
CA GLU A 225 -20.80 -1.02 7.90
C GLU A 225 -20.69 -2.20 6.93
N VAL A 226 -20.32 -3.38 7.44
CA VAL A 226 -20.18 -4.60 6.63
C VAL A 226 -21.47 -5.40 6.64
N SER A 227 -22.19 -5.36 7.75
CA SER A 227 -23.53 -5.92 7.90
C SER A 227 -24.32 -5.09 8.92
N PRO A 228 -25.65 -5.26 9.02
CA PRO A 228 -26.47 -4.54 10.00
C PRO A 228 -26.04 -4.74 11.46
N THR A 229 -25.23 -5.77 11.74
CA THR A 229 -24.73 -6.09 13.08
C THR A 229 -23.21 -5.91 13.21
N LEU A 230 -22.48 -5.68 12.12
CA LEU A 230 -21.02 -5.61 12.11
C LEU A 230 -20.54 -4.30 11.48
N ARG A 231 -19.96 -3.45 12.34
CA ARG A 231 -19.29 -2.20 11.96
C ARG A 231 -17.80 -2.36 12.25
N LEU A 232 -16.98 -2.17 11.23
CA LEU A 232 -15.52 -2.28 11.35
C LEU A 232 -14.88 -0.92 11.17
N SER A 233 -14.05 -0.53 12.14
CA SER A 233 -13.19 0.64 12.04
C SER A 233 -12.09 0.36 11.01
N GLU A 234 -11.99 1.19 9.97
CA GLU A 234 -10.99 1.02 8.91
C GLU A 234 -9.84 2.01 9.03
N ARG A 235 -10.12 3.21 9.57
CA ARG A 235 -9.12 4.26 9.65
C ARG A 235 -9.33 5.16 10.84
N VAL A 236 -8.25 5.45 11.55
CA VAL A 236 -8.17 6.52 12.55
C VAL A 236 -7.23 7.59 12.02
N SER A 237 -7.62 8.85 12.15
CA SER A 237 -6.83 9.99 11.68
C SER A 237 -6.72 11.03 12.79
N LEU A 238 -5.51 11.53 12.97
CA LEU A 238 -5.17 12.64 13.84
C LEU A 238 -4.59 13.74 12.96
N HIS A 239 -5.15 14.93 13.05
CA HIS A 239 -4.65 16.12 12.39
C HIS A 239 -4.35 17.18 13.44
N PHE A 240 -3.22 17.87 13.32
CA PHE A 240 -2.90 18.96 14.23
C PHE A 240 -2.08 20.05 13.56
N LEU A 241 -2.18 21.24 14.15
CA LEU A 241 -1.49 22.45 13.74
C LEU A 241 -0.58 22.90 14.88
N LEU A 242 0.69 23.10 14.55
CA LEU A 242 1.64 23.79 15.41
C LEU A 242 1.87 25.20 14.88
N SER A 243 1.93 26.20 15.75
CA SER A 243 2.21 27.59 15.37
C SER A 243 3.33 28.18 16.22
N GLY A 244 4.27 28.87 15.57
CA GLY A 244 5.38 29.61 16.20
C GLY A 244 5.15 31.11 16.29
N GLY A 245 3.98 31.60 15.85
CA GLY A 245 3.53 33.00 15.96
C GLY A 245 4.29 34.05 15.12
N LYS A 246 5.52 33.76 14.66
CA LYS A 246 6.32 34.67 13.81
C LYS A 246 6.36 34.16 12.37
N GLY A 247 6.01 35.01 11.41
CA GLY A 247 6.23 34.73 10.00
C GLY A 247 7.72 34.66 9.64
N ILE A 248 8.04 33.90 8.60
CA ILE A 248 9.38 33.77 8.04
C ILE A 248 9.39 34.50 6.70
N HIS A 249 10.34 35.43 6.58
CA HIS A 249 10.58 36.20 5.36
C HIS A 249 11.98 35.87 4.83
N ILE A 250 12.06 35.35 3.62
CA ILE A 250 13.35 34.92 3.06
C ILE A 250 13.42 35.11 1.55
N GLY A 251 14.48 35.80 1.10
CA GLY A 251 14.77 35.93 -0.33
C GLY A 251 15.85 34.96 -0.81
N ARG A 252 15.60 34.30 -1.94
CA ARG A 252 16.50 33.34 -2.60
C ARG A 252 16.60 33.61 -4.09
N GLU A 253 17.77 33.34 -4.65
CA GLU A 253 18.05 33.47 -6.09
C GLU A 253 17.89 32.10 -6.77
N TYR A 254 17.73 32.11 -8.10
CA TYR A 254 17.69 30.86 -8.88
C TYR A 254 19.06 30.14 -8.81
N PRO A 255 19.11 28.80 -8.65
CA PRO A 255 18.01 27.83 -8.60
C PRO A 255 17.50 27.51 -7.18
N ALA A 256 18.03 28.18 -6.15
CA ALA A 256 17.66 27.92 -4.76
C ALA A 256 16.21 28.33 -4.45
N SER A 257 15.67 29.33 -5.15
CA SER A 257 14.26 29.72 -5.05
C SER A 257 13.30 28.61 -5.51
N GLU A 258 13.57 27.94 -6.63
CA GLU A 258 12.74 26.83 -7.10
C GLU A 258 12.79 25.63 -6.16
N LYS A 259 13.98 25.28 -5.66
CA LYS A 259 14.13 24.21 -4.66
C LYS A 259 13.37 24.51 -3.38
N LEU A 260 13.44 25.76 -2.90
CA LEU A 260 12.69 26.18 -1.72
C LEU A 260 11.19 26.10 -1.97
N GLN A 261 10.73 26.53 -3.14
CA GLN A 261 9.32 26.45 -3.53
C GLN A 261 8.82 25.00 -3.46
N GLN A 262 9.54 24.07 -4.10
CA GLN A 262 9.21 22.66 -4.07
C GLN A 262 9.17 22.09 -2.64
N LEU A 263 10.12 22.47 -1.79
CA LEU A 263 10.15 22.03 -0.39
C LEU A 263 8.95 22.56 0.43
N LEU A 264 8.53 23.81 0.19
CA LEU A 264 7.35 24.38 0.84
C LEU A 264 6.07 23.69 0.38
N ASP A 265 5.95 23.42 -0.92
CA ASP A 265 4.84 22.67 -1.51
C ASP A 265 4.75 21.23 -0.96
N ASP A 266 5.88 20.50 -0.96
CA ASP A 266 5.98 19.14 -0.43
C ASP A 266 5.68 19.10 1.08
N SER A 267 6.00 20.18 1.81
CA SER A 267 5.71 20.32 3.23
C SER A 267 4.27 20.76 3.52
N GLY A 268 3.51 21.20 2.51
CA GLY A 268 2.15 21.72 2.65
C GLY A 268 2.08 23.08 3.35
N ILE A 269 3.12 23.89 3.24
CA ILE A 269 3.21 25.23 3.84
C ILE A 269 2.67 26.24 2.86
N GLU A 270 1.73 27.07 3.31
CA GLU A 270 1.20 28.18 2.50
C GLU A 270 2.19 29.34 2.51
N TYR A 271 2.51 29.85 1.32
CA TYR A 271 3.47 30.94 1.16
C TYR A 271 3.01 31.93 0.09
N THR A 272 3.52 33.14 0.18
CA THR A 272 3.39 34.18 -0.85
C THR A 272 4.76 34.50 -1.43
N THR A 273 4.82 34.77 -2.73
CA THR A 273 6.07 35.08 -3.43
C THR A 273 6.07 36.47 -4.04
N GLN A 274 7.22 37.12 -3.97
CA GLN A 274 7.46 38.40 -4.63
C GLN A 274 8.77 38.32 -5.43
N GLY A 275 8.68 38.55 -6.74
CA GLY A 275 9.85 38.61 -7.61
C GLY A 275 10.47 40.01 -7.58
N VAL A 276 11.74 40.09 -7.21
CA VAL A 276 12.57 41.28 -7.35
C VAL A 276 13.29 41.21 -8.69
N TRP A 277 12.92 42.11 -9.59
CA TRP A 277 13.46 42.19 -10.95
C TRP A 277 14.53 43.27 -11.03
N SER A 278 15.61 42.97 -11.76
CA SER A 278 16.65 43.94 -12.03
C SER A 278 16.15 45.05 -12.95
N LYS A 279 16.89 46.17 -12.99
CA LYS A 279 16.67 47.25 -13.97
C LYS A 279 16.77 46.77 -15.44
N ARG A 280 17.31 45.58 -15.69
CA ARG A 280 17.43 44.96 -17.01
C ARG A 280 16.34 43.90 -17.28
N GLY A 281 15.35 43.75 -16.40
CA GLY A 281 14.24 42.82 -16.58
C GLY A 281 14.55 41.36 -16.27
N SER A 282 15.68 41.06 -15.63
CA SER A 282 16.02 39.71 -15.16
C SER A 282 15.53 39.51 -13.73
N LEU A 283 14.93 38.37 -13.41
CA LEU A 283 14.57 38.01 -12.02
C LEU A 283 15.85 37.80 -11.22
N GLU A 284 16.15 38.70 -10.28
CA GLU A 284 17.34 38.62 -9.43
C GLU A 284 17.05 37.75 -8.20
N ARG A 285 15.88 37.92 -7.58
CA ARG A 285 15.57 37.27 -6.31
C ARG A 285 14.07 37.02 -6.17
N THR A 286 13.71 35.85 -5.68
CA THR A 286 12.34 35.55 -5.24
C THR A 286 12.30 35.60 -3.73
N THR A 287 11.41 36.42 -3.20
CA THR A 287 11.16 36.54 -1.77
C THR A 287 9.94 35.72 -1.39
N PHE A 288 10.06 34.94 -0.32
CA PHE A 288 9.04 34.05 0.21
C PHE A 288 8.62 34.56 1.59
N ASP A 289 7.32 34.65 1.78
CA ASP A 289 6.66 35.05 3.01
C ASP A 289 5.66 33.98 3.41
N PHE A 290 5.87 33.33 4.55
CA PHE A 290 4.99 32.28 5.07
C PHE A 290 4.93 32.31 6.60
N ALA A 291 3.84 31.79 7.16
CA ALA A 291 3.71 31.63 8.61
C ALA A 291 4.62 30.51 9.12
N CYS A 292 5.13 30.65 10.34
CA CYS A 292 5.80 29.54 11.06
C CYS A 292 4.72 28.59 11.60
N GLU A 293 4.06 27.89 10.68
CA GLU A 293 2.97 26.96 10.95
C GLU A 293 3.30 25.59 10.35
N VAL A 294 3.00 24.53 11.11
CA VAL A 294 3.23 23.15 10.69
C VAL A 294 1.91 22.39 10.78
N LYS A 295 1.39 22.00 9.62
CA LYS A 295 0.25 21.09 9.51
C LYS A 295 0.78 19.66 9.51
N ALA A 296 0.38 18.88 10.51
CA ALA A 296 0.81 17.51 10.70
C ALA A 296 -0.39 16.55 10.69
N SER A 297 -0.14 15.32 10.25
CA SER A 297 -1.15 14.27 10.24
C SER A 297 -0.58 12.92 10.60
N LEU A 298 -1.33 12.13 11.35
CA LEU A 298 -1.04 10.74 11.68
C LEU A 298 -2.29 9.91 11.34
N GLN A 299 -2.12 8.80 10.63
CA GLN A 299 -3.20 7.90 10.27
C GLN A 299 -2.83 6.48 10.64
N LEU A 300 -3.81 5.74 11.15
CA LEU A 300 -3.75 4.30 11.32
C LEU A 300 -4.80 3.71 10.40
N VAL A 301 -4.37 2.88 9.45
CA VAL A 301 -5.23 2.31 8.41
C VAL A 301 -5.23 0.80 8.52
N ALA A 302 -6.42 0.21 8.59
CA ALA A 302 -6.63 -1.23 8.56
C ALA A 302 -6.18 -1.80 7.21
N GLN A 303 -5.33 -2.82 7.27
CA GLN A 303 -5.05 -3.70 6.15
C GLN A 303 -5.69 -5.06 6.42
N PHE A 304 -7.02 -5.14 6.29
CA PHE A 304 -7.78 -6.38 6.49
C PHE A 304 -7.26 -7.53 5.62
N ASP A 305 -6.71 -7.22 4.44
CA ASP A 305 -6.10 -8.22 3.55
C ASP A 305 -4.89 -8.94 4.17
N THR A 306 -4.10 -8.24 4.98
CA THR A 306 -2.84 -8.73 5.56
C THR A 306 -2.93 -9.01 7.06
N GLY A 307 -4.04 -8.65 7.71
CA GLY A 307 -4.19 -8.76 9.15
C GLY A 307 -3.40 -7.70 9.93
N GLN A 308 -2.97 -6.61 9.28
CA GLN A 308 -2.04 -5.62 9.86
C GLN A 308 -2.60 -4.20 9.86
N LEU A 309 -1.92 -3.31 10.56
CA LEU A 309 -2.19 -1.88 10.55
C LEU A 309 -1.06 -1.13 9.85
N LEU A 310 -1.40 -0.15 9.03
CA LEU A 310 -0.45 0.79 8.44
C LEU A 310 -0.53 2.12 9.18
N ILE A 311 0.58 2.53 9.79
CA ILE A 311 0.76 3.86 10.35
C ILE A 311 1.36 4.75 9.25
N GLN A 312 0.72 5.87 8.97
CA GLN A 312 1.23 6.92 8.08
C GLN A 312 1.31 8.22 8.87
N ALA A 313 2.51 8.78 9.00
CA ALA A 313 2.73 10.07 9.63
C ALA A 313 3.28 11.06 8.59
N ARG A 314 2.82 12.31 8.65
CA ARG A 314 3.33 13.42 7.86
C ARG A 314 3.58 14.60 8.77
N ASN A 315 4.77 15.18 8.68
CA ASN A 315 5.18 16.35 9.45
C ASN A 315 5.04 16.20 10.99
N VAL A 316 5.08 14.99 11.55
CA VAL A 316 4.85 14.77 13.00
C VAL A 316 6.10 15.02 13.85
N SER A 317 7.27 14.64 13.35
CA SER A 317 8.57 14.80 14.03
C SER A 317 9.60 15.39 13.06
N GLY A 318 9.24 16.50 12.42
CA GLY A 318 10.00 17.12 11.34
C GLY A 318 9.28 16.99 9.99
N PHE A 319 9.67 17.81 9.01
CA PHE A 319 9.09 17.78 7.66
C PHE A 319 9.42 16.46 6.96
N GLY A 320 8.40 15.82 6.40
CA GLY A 320 8.53 14.55 5.71
C GLY A 320 7.36 13.60 5.96
N SER A 321 7.54 12.36 5.53
CA SER A 321 6.58 11.28 5.73
C SER A 321 7.24 10.04 6.33
N LEU A 322 6.46 9.27 7.08
CA LEU A 322 6.85 8.00 7.67
C LEU A 322 5.70 7.02 7.45
N GLU A 323 6.02 5.84 6.91
CA GLU A 323 5.08 4.74 6.79
C GLU A 323 5.63 3.51 7.51
N GLN A 324 4.81 2.89 8.35
CA GLN A 324 5.20 1.74 9.15
C GLN A 324 4.07 0.74 9.28
N ILE A 325 4.35 -0.53 9.04
CA ILE A 325 3.41 -1.63 9.27
C ILE A 325 3.57 -2.13 10.70
N VAL A 326 2.46 -2.30 11.41
CA VAL A 326 2.42 -2.77 12.80
C VAL A 326 1.35 -3.85 12.97
N ALA A 327 1.57 -4.72 13.95
CA ALA A 327 0.60 -5.73 14.33
C ALA A 327 -0.55 -5.09 15.14
N PRO A 328 -1.81 -5.54 15.01
CA PRO A 328 -2.93 -5.02 15.79
C PRO A 328 -2.71 -5.13 17.31
N GLU A 329 -2.04 -6.19 17.77
CA GLU A 329 -1.73 -6.47 19.17
C GLU A 329 -0.68 -5.53 19.73
N ALA A 330 0.15 -4.91 18.88
CA ALA A 330 1.12 -3.92 19.29
C ALA A 330 0.45 -2.60 19.73
N VAL A 331 -0.83 -2.40 19.42
CA VAL A 331 -1.62 -1.22 19.83
C VAL A 331 -2.15 -1.42 21.26
N THR A 332 -1.25 -1.24 22.22
CA THR A 332 -1.55 -1.19 23.66
C THR A 332 -1.55 0.24 24.18
N ASP A 333 -2.08 0.48 25.37
CA ASP A 333 -2.08 1.81 25.98
C ASP A 333 -0.64 2.34 26.16
N GLU A 334 0.31 1.49 26.53
CA GLU A 334 1.72 1.85 26.66
C GLU A 334 2.35 2.21 25.31
N SER A 335 2.01 1.49 24.24
CA SER A 335 2.49 1.81 22.89
C SER A 335 1.92 3.15 22.38
N LEU A 336 0.70 3.49 22.81
CA LEU A 336 0.03 4.74 22.47
C LEU A 336 0.57 5.92 23.29
N ASP A 337 1.02 5.67 24.52
CA ASP A 337 1.80 6.62 25.31
C ASP A 337 3.13 6.93 24.61
N GLU A 338 3.87 5.93 24.12
CA GLU A 338 5.11 6.15 23.32
C GLU A 338 4.82 6.93 22.03
N LEU A 339 3.72 6.60 21.34
CA LEU A 339 3.26 7.33 20.16
C LEU A 339 2.93 8.79 20.49
N SER A 340 2.37 9.06 21.68
CA SER A 340 2.06 10.42 22.12
C SER A 340 3.34 11.25 22.35
N ALA A 341 4.39 10.64 22.88
CA ALA A 341 5.71 11.26 23.00
C ALA A 341 6.32 11.56 21.62
N PHE A 342 6.09 10.71 20.61
CA PHE A 342 6.45 11.00 19.23
C PHE A 342 5.65 12.19 18.67
N ILE A 343 4.35 12.24 18.91
CA ILE A 343 3.46 13.33 18.47
C ILE A 343 3.87 14.67 19.09
N LEU A 344 4.39 14.69 20.32
CA LEU A 344 4.87 15.90 21.00
C LEU A 344 6.32 16.27 20.67
N GLY A 345 6.99 15.48 19.82
CA GLY A 345 8.40 15.67 19.50
C GLY A 345 9.34 15.39 20.68
N GLU A 346 8.91 14.63 21.68
CA GLU A 346 9.80 14.18 22.75
C GLU A 346 10.66 13.01 22.26
N SER A 347 10.05 12.08 21.52
CA SER A 347 10.71 10.94 20.87
C SER A 347 10.98 11.21 19.37
N PRO A 348 12.12 10.77 18.81
CA PRO A 348 12.42 10.88 17.38
C PRO A 348 11.67 9.86 16.50
N GLY A 349 10.99 8.87 17.08
CA GLY A 349 10.32 7.80 16.35
C GLY A 349 9.11 7.26 17.10
N LEU A 350 8.32 6.42 16.41
CA LEU A 350 7.02 5.90 16.88
C LEU A 350 7.05 5.16 18.23
N GLY A 351 8.23 4.75 18.70
CA GLY A 351 8.39 3.96 19.91
C GLY A 351 8.68 2.48 19.59
N PRO A 352 9.53 1.81 20.38
CA PRO A 352 9.87 0.41 20.14
C PRO A 352 8.68 -0.53 20.29
N LEU A 353 7.66 -0.21 21.10
CA LEU A 353 6.53 -1.11 21.34
C LEU A 353 5.67 -1.31 20.09
N LEU A 354 5.43 -0.24 19.32
CA LEU A 354 4.73 -0.32 18.04
C LEU A 354 5.53 -1.07 16.96
N LEU A 355 6.86 -1.13 17.10
CA LEU A 355 7.75 -1.79 16.14
C LEU A 355 8.04 -3.26 16.50
N ARG A 356 7.56 -3.76 17.64
CA ARG A 356 7.76 -5.16 18.01
C ARG A 356 6.99 -6.06 17.04
N GLN A 357 7.73 -6.86 16.28
CA GLN A 357 7.16 -8.00 15.58
C GLN A 357 6.88 -9.08 16.62
N TYR A 358 5.60 -9.30 16.94
CA TYR A 358 5.18 -10.50 17.63
C TYR A 358 5.36 -11.67 16.66
N ILE A 359 6.31 -12.56 16.96
CA ILE A 359 6.65 -13.76 16.18
C ILE A 359 5.68 -14.89 16.52
#